data_AF-A0A6J6JF20-F1
#
_entry.id   AF-A0A6J6JF20-F1
#
_cell.length_a   1.000
_cell.length_b   1.000
_cell.length_c   1.000
_cell.angle_alpha   90.00
_cell.angle_beta   90.00
_cell.angle_gamma   90.00
#
_symmetry.space_group_name_H-M   'P 1'
#
loop_
_entity.id
_entity.type
_entity.pdbx_description
1 polymer ?
#
loop_
_entity_poly.entity_id
_entity_poly.type
_entity_poly.pdbx_seq_one_letter_code
_entity_poly.pdbx_strand_id
1 'polypeptide(L)'
;MSIESYGGNPDIVAAREEIQRVAFEIKLCAEELTAWPALETLLSDPIHQLKFRIAAIGIEQKLHRLHTHCILAAENYFTIEAQIQRRFEITFVPELARIISQLIIGPGWQVDRNVKADLVSEQISRKPSSISTILDRLWELSSKDQPTVGIDLLENSAGSKTAIVYIPGTQSFSFGDGSNPLDMASNIQAMGQANQAASEKAVLLAIGQAGISSKDEVIFVGHSQGGMVAGNLAANPIGFISAGLITFGAPLAQLRNLKVPVMAVEHVNDPVPNLSGKTNPLKKNWVTIQRLSNKSESNAVMFSHSLKSYKNTSVEIDSSSDVGVKNIKSQLLQKVEGTKPSKSFEFRISRAFR
;
A
#
# COMPACT_ATOMS: atom_id res chain seq x y z
N MET A 1 5.79 16.83 9.88
CA MET A 1 6.13 16.49 8.48
C MET A 1 4.84 16.06 7.84
N SER A 2 4.55 16.59 6.65
CA SER A 2 3.39 16.19 5.85
C SER A 2 3.56 14.79 5.30
N ILE A 3 2.45 14.08 5.11
CA ILE A 3 2.42 12.89 4.25
C ILE A 3 2.82 13.26 2.81
N GLU A 4 3.50 12.34 2.14
CA GLU A 4 3.71 12.32 0.70
C GLU A 4 2.85 11.20 0.09
N SER A 5 2.34 11.36 -1.13
CA SER A 5 1.54 10.31 -1.76
C SER A 5 1.75 10.23 -3.26
N TYR A 6 1.53 9.04 -3.81
CA TYR A 6 1.53 8.80 -5.25
C TYR A 6 0.43 7.80 -5.66
N GLY A 7 -0.02 7.86 -6.91
CA GLY A 7 -1.16 7.07 -7.39
C GLY A 7 -2.51 7.62 -6.92
N GLY A 8 -3.62 6.96 -7.29
CA GLY A 8 -4.98 7.37 -6.94
C GLY A 8 -5.52 8.59 -7.73
N ASN A 9 -4.66 9.25 -8.51
CA ASN A 9 -5.02 10.37 -9.37
C ASN A 9 -5.20 9.91 -10.82
N PRO A 10 -6.40 10.05 -11.43
CA PRO A 10 -6.63 9.65 -12.82
C PRO A 10 -5.85 10.46 -13.84
N ASP A 11 -5.36 11.65 -13.47
CA ASP A 11 -4.68 12.60 -14.35
C ASP A 11 -3.15 12.46 -14.28
N ILE A 12 -2.63 11.90 -13.19
CA ILE A 12 -1.19 11.67 -13.00
C ILE A 12 -0.91 10.18 -13.19
N VAL A 13 -0.81 9.79 -14.46
CA VAL A 13 -0.11 8.56 -14.84
C VAL A 13 1.24 9.01 -15.40
N ALA A 14 2.16 9.42 -14.52
CA ALA A 14 3.55 9.46 -14.92
C ALA A 14 3.96 8.00 -15.14
N ALA A 15 3.97 7.57 -16.39
CA ALA A 15 4.61 6.33 -16.80
C ALA A 15 6.08 6.65 -17.11
N ARG A 16 6.99 5.69 -16.91
CA ARG A 16 8.40 5.89 -17.25
C ARG A 16 8.54 6.32 -18.71
N GLU A 17 7.74 5.70 -19.56
CA GLU A 17 7.64 5.97 -20.99
C GLU A 17 7.18 7.42 -21.26
N GLU A 18 6.26 7.95 -20.45
CA GLU A 18 5.77 9.32 -20.61
C GLU A 18 6.79 10.36 -20.16
N ILE A 19 7.50 10.11 -19.05
CA ILE A 19 8.61 10.99 -18.64
C ILE A 19 9.74 10.95 -19.67
N GLN A 20 10.06 9.77 -20.21
CA GLN A 20 11.06 9.61 -21.27
C GLN A 20 10.63 10.29 -22.57
N ARG A 21 9.35 10.21 -22.95
CA ARG A 21 8.78 10.92 -24.10
C ARG A 21 8.94 12.43 -23.93
N VAL A 22 8.54 12.97 -22.78
CA VAL A 22 8.69 14.41 -22.48
C VAL A 22 10.16 14.83 -22.47
N ALA A 23 11.06 14.02 -21.88
CA ALA A 23 12.50 14.29 -21.92
C ALA A 23 13.00 14.35 -23.37
N PHE A 24 12.62 13.40 -24.21
CA PHE A 24 12.99 13.36 -25.62
C PHE A 24 12.53 14.61 -26.38
N GLU A 25 11.28 15.06 -26.18
CA GLU A 25 10.77 16.30 -26.78
C GLU A 25 11.55 17.55 -26.34
N ILE A 26 11.91 17.63 -25.04
CA ILE A 26 12.72 18.74 -24.50
C ILE A 26 14.11 18.76 -25.16
N LYS A 27 14.70 17.59 -25.38
CA LYS A 27 16.00 17.45 -26.05
C LYS A 27 15.90 17.91 -27.51
N LEU A 28 14.89 17.47 -28.25
CA LEU A 28 14.66 17.91 -29.62
C LEU A 28 14.47 19.44 -29.70
N CYS A 29 13.74 20.04 -28.77
CA CYS A 29 13.58 21.50 -28.71
C CYS A 29 14.92 22.23 -28.52
N ALA A 30 15.84 21.66 -27.73
CA ALA A 30 17.17 22.23 -27.55
C ALA A 30 18.05 22.08 -28.80
N GLU A 31 17.95 20.94 -29.49
CA GLU A 31 18.66 20.68 -30.76
C GLU A 31 18.15 21.61 -31.88
N GLU A 32 16.83 21.82 -31.98
CA GLU A 32 16.24 22.78 -32.94
C GLU A 32 16.65 24.22 -32.63
N LEU A 33 16.69 24.61 -31.35
CA LEU A 33 17.14 25.96 -30.94
C LEU A 33 18.59 26.22 -31.33
N THR A 34 19.44 25.19 -31.34
CA THR A 34 20.87 25.27 -31.70
C THR A 34 21.12 25.11 -33.20
N ALA A 35 20.23 24.41 -33.92
CA ALA A 35 20.31 24.20 -35.36
C ALA A 35 19.95 25.44 -36.20
N TRP A 36 19.40 26.51 -35.59
CA TRP A 36 19.01 27.72 -36.32
C TRP A 36 20.24 28.40 -37.01
N PRO A 37 20.19 28.72 -38.33
CA PRO A 37 21.42 28.80 -39.12
C PRO A 37 22.17 30.14 -39.08
N ALA A 38 23.49 29.96 -39.32
CA ALA A 38 24.52 30.77 -39.99
C ALA A 38 24.73 32.24 -39.60
N LEU A 39 26.03 32.58 -39.42
CA LEU A 39 26.57 33.94 -39.30
C LEU A 39 26.07 34.91 -40.39
N GLU A 40 25.61 34.41 -41.52
CA GLU A 40 25.05 35.17 -42.63
C GLU A 40 23.80 35.97 -42.24
N THR A 41 22.96 35.44 -41.35
CA THR A 41 21.76 36.16 -40.85
C THR A 41 22.13 37.36 -39.96
N LEU A 42 23.31 37.34 -39.34
CA LEU A 42 23.83 38.45 -38.53
C LEU A 42 24.03 39.72 -39.37
N LEU A 43 24.39 39.57 -40.63
CA LEU A 43 24.60 40.70 -41.53
C LEU A 43 23.29 41.42 -41.90
N SER A 44 22.17 40.69 -41.88
CA SER A 44 20.85 41.24 -42.25
C SER A 44 20.11 41.93 -41.10
N ASP A 45 20.26 41.44 -39.86
CA ASP A 45 19.63 42.02 -38.66
C ASP A 45 20.48 41.79 -37.40
N PRO A 46 21.60 42.52 -37.24
CA PRO A 46 22.61 42.21 -36.23
C PRO A 46 22.10 42.34 -34.80
N ILE A 47 21.22 43.33 -34.53
CA ILE A 47 20.77 43.63 -33.17
C ILE A 47 19.80 42.55 -32.67
N HIS A 48 18.81 42.16 -33.47
CA HIS A 48 17.85 41.14 -33.05
C HIS A 48 18.48 39.74 -33.04
N GLN A 49 19.38 39.45 -33.98
CA GLN A 49 20.13 38.19 -33.99
C GLN A 49 21.05 38.05 -32.77
N LEU A 50 21.72 39.13 -32.35
CA LEU A 50 22.54 39.11 -31.14
C LEU A 50 21.68 38.91 -29.88
N LYS A 51 20.54 39.62 -29.77
CA LYS A 51 19.59 39.45 -28.67
C LYS A 51 19.04 38.03 -28.60
N PHE A 52 18.65 37.46 -29.75
CA PHE A 52 18.16 36.09 -29.86
C PHE A 52 19.22 35.10 -29.39
N ARG A 53 20.47 35.21 -29.88
CA ARG A 53 21.57 34.30 -29.51
C ARG A 53 21.90 34.35 -28.01
N ILE A 54 21.93 35.54 -27.41
CA ILE A 54 22.15 35.68 -25.95
C ILE A 54 21.01 35.03 -25.17
N ALA A 55 19.75 35.24 -25.58
CA ALA A 55 18.60 34.62 -24.94
C ALA A 55 18.56 33.10 -25.13
N ALA A 56 18.93 32.62 -26.33
CA ALA A 56 18.95 31.21 -26.69
C ALA A 56 19.89 30.41 -25.78
N ILE A 57 21.07 30.94 -25.45
CA ILE A 57 22.01 30.29 -24.50
C ILE A 57 21.33 30.03 -23.14
N GLY A 58 20.62 31.02 -22.61
CA GLY A 58 19.93 30.88 -21.32
C GLY A 58 18.74 29.91 -21.38
N ILE A 59 18.05 29.85 -22.52
CA ILE A 59 16.93 28.93 -22.74
C ILE A 59 17.45 27.50 -22.94
N GLU A 60 18.50 27.32 -23.73
CA GLU A 60 19.17 26.04 -23.97
C GLU A 60 19.64 25.40 -22.67
N GLN A 61 20.28 26.17 -21.79
CA GLN A 61 20.69 25.71 -20.45
C GLN A 61 19.49 25.24 -19.61
N LYS A 62 18.36 25.96 -19.66
CA LYS A 62 17.14 25.56 -18.96
C LYS A 62 16.54 24.28 -19.54
N LEU A 63 16.52 24.13 -20.87
CA LEU A 63 16.03 22.93 -21.55
C LEU A 63 16.90 21.71 -21.21
N HIS A 64 18.23 21.84 -21.26
CA HIS A 64 19.16 20.78 -20.86
C HIS A 64 19.00 20.39 -19.38
N ARG A 65 18.79 21.37 -18.50
CA ARG A 65 18.51 21.14 -17.09
C ARG A 65 17.19 20.39 -16.89
N LEU A 66 16.13 20.80 -17.59
CA LEU A 66 14.84 20.13 -17.56
C LEU A 66 14.92 18.69 -18.07
N HIS A 67 15.57 18.45 -19.22
CA HIS A 67 15.83 17.12 -19.75
C HIS A 67 16.54 16.24 -18.71
N THR A 68 17.65 16.72 -18.15
CA THR A 68 18.41 15.99 -17.11
C THR A 68 17.55 15.69 -15.88
N HIS A 69 16.76 16.66 -15.42
CA HIS A 69 15.85 16.45 -14.30
C HIS A 69 14.72 15.47 -14.62
N CYS A 70 14.21 15.41 -15.85
CA CYS A 70 13.25 14.40 -16.28
C CYS A 70 13.86 12.99 -16.26
N ILE A 71 15.10 12.82 -16.76
CA ILE A 71 15.81 11.54 -16.69
C ILE A 71 16.06 11.13 -15.24
N LEU A 72 16.56 12.04 -14.42
CA LEU A 72 16.75 11.79 -12.98
C LEU A 72 15.43 11.51 -12.25
N ALA A 73 14.33 12.16 -12.63
CA ALA A 73 13.01 11.88 -12.09
C ALA A 73 12.54 10.48 -12.51
N ALA A 74 12.67 10.10 -13.78
CA ALA A 74 12.35 8.76 -14.24
C ALA A 74 13.17 7.69 -13.51
N GLU A 75 14.45 7.95 -13.28
CA GLU A 75 15.30 7.06 -12.49
C GLU A 75 14.87 7.00 -11.02
N ASN A 76 14.60 8.13 -10.36
CA ASN A 76 14.20 8.13 -8.95
C ASN A 76 12.77 7.61 -8.71
N TYR A 77 11.85 7.80 -9.66
CA TYR A 77 10.46 7.34 -9.53
C TYR A 77 10.27 5.88 -9.90
N PHE A 78 11.05 5.36 -10.88
CA PHE A 78 10.84 4.01 -11.43
C PHE A 78 12.01 3.06 -11.25
N THR A 79 13.18 3.52 -10.75
CA THR A 79 14.26 2.60 -10.40
C THR A 79 14.06 2.14 -8.96
N ILE A 80 13.69 0.87 -8.86
CA ILE A 80 13.60 0.09 -7.63
C ILE A 80 14.85 0.32 -6.75
N GLU A 81 16.04 0.33 -7.33
CA GLU A 81 17.32 0.52 -6.63
C GLU A 81 17.53 1.92 -6.04
N ALA A 82 17.03 2.99 -6.68
CA ALA A 82 17.17 4.35 -6.16
C ALA A 82 16.19 4.63 -4.99
N GLN A 83 14.98 4.06 -5.06
CA GLN A 83 14.00 4.10 -3.96
C GLN A 83 14.44 3.21 -2.78
N ILE A 84 15.13 2.11 -3.07
CA ILE A 84 15.75 1.21 -2.09
C ILE A 84 17.00 1.87 -1.48
N GLN A 85 17.97 2.36 -2.25
CA GLN A 85 19.22 2.96 -1.74
C GLN A 85 18.97 4.18 -0.84
N ARG A 86 18.01 5.07 -1.17
CA ARG A 86 17.64 6.18 -0.28
C ARG A 86 17.03 5.74 1.05
N ARG A 87 16.57 4.49 1.15
CA ARG A 87 15.89 3.94 2.34
C ARG A 87 16.75 2.92 3.10
N PHE A 88 17.76 2.35 2.46
CA PHE A 88 18.64 1.31 3.00
C PHE A 88 19.92 1.84 3.69
N GLU A 89 20.07 3.15 3.92
CA GLU A 89 21.02 3.65 4.93
C GLU A 89 20.63 3.25 6.37
N ILE A 90 19.50 2.55 6.54
CA ILE A 90 19.07 1.99 7.81
C ILE A 90 19.80 0.65 8.03
N THR A 91 20.75 0.71 8.96
CA THR A 91 21.50 -0.37 9.60
C THR A 91 20.75 -1.71 9.61
N PHE A 92 21.45 -2.78 9.21
CA PHE A 92 21.03 -4.16 9.34
C PHE A 92 20.56 -4.45 10.78
N VAL A 93 19.24 -4.56 11.00
CA VAL A 93 18.66 -4.90 12.31
C VAL A 93 18.46 -6.43 12.36
N PRO A 94 19.11 -7.16 13.27
CA PRO A 94 18.98 -8.62 13.40
C PRO A 94 17.52 -9.10 13.55
N GLU A 95 16.65 -8.39 14.26
CA GLU A 95 15.22 -8.74 14.32
C GLU A 95 14.51 -8.67 12.96
N LEU A 96 14.85 -7.68 12.12
CA LEU A 96 14.34 -7.61 10.75
C LEU A 96 14.95 -8.70 9.89
N ALA A 97 16.25 -8.94 10.01
CA ALA A 97 16.91 -10.03 9.28
C ALA A 97 16.29 -11.38 9.63
N ARG A 98 15.82 -11.56 10.87
CA ARG A 98 14.99 -12.72 11.26
C ARG A 98 13.65 -12.69 10.51
N ILE A 99 12.87 -11.61 10.59
CA ILE A 99 11.61 -11.47 9.85
C ILE A 99 11.79 -11.74 8.32
N ILE A 100 12.87 -11.23 7.73
CA ILE A 100 13.25 -11.31 6.31
C ILE A 100 13.76 -12.71 5.92
N SER A 101 14.71 -13.27 6.67
CA SER A 101 15.24 -14.62 6.42
C SER A 101 14.16 -15.68 6.53
N GLN A 102 13.19 -15.46 7.41
CA GLN A 102 12.01 -16.32 7.57
C GLN A 102 10.94 -16.12 6.48
N LEU A 103 10.99 -15.02 5.72
CA LEU A 103 10.16 -14.80 4.52
C LEU A 103 10.82 -15.36 3.24
N ILE A 104 12.15 -15.45 3.21
CA ILE A 104 12.95 -15.84 2.02
C ILE A 104 13.40 -17.32 2.06
N ILE A 105 13.68 -17.88 3.25
CA ILE A 105 14.29 -19.21 3.42
C ILE A 105 13.33 -20.12 4.18
N GLY A 106 12.57 -20.93 3.44
CA GLY A 106 11.83 -22.06 4.00
C GLY A 106 11.87 -23.24 3.03
N PRO A 107 12.84 -24.16 3.14
CA PRO A 107 12.84 -25.37 2.35
C PRO A 107 11.81 -26.35 2.94
N GLY A 108 10.81 -26.73 2.13
CA GLY A 108 9.94 -27.90 2.33
C GLY A 108 9.08 -27.94 3.60
N TRP A 109 7.79 -27.63 3.52
CA TRP A 109 6.82 -28.10 4.54
C TRP A 109 5.38 -28.19 4.02
N GLN A 110 4.62 -29.10 4.64
CA GLN A 110 3.26 -29.54 4.27
C GLN A 110 2.20 -28.42 4.27
N VAL A 111 1.31 -28.44 3.27
CA VAL A 111 0.11 -27.60 3.18
C VAL A 111 -0.81 -27.94 4.35
N ASP A 112 -0.81 -27.09 5.38
CA ASP A 112 -1.67 -27.30 6.54
C ASP A 112 -3.13 -26.99 6.18
N ARG A 113 -4.00 -28.01 6.23
CA ARG A 113 -5.39 -27.91 5.76
C ARG A 113 -6.37 -27.59 6.88
N ASN A 114 -5.96 -27.66 8.14
CA ASN A 114 -6.87 -27.63 9.28
C ASN A 114 -6.73 -26.32 10.07
N VAL A 115 -7.56 -25.34 9.75
CA VAL A 115 -7.70 -24.09 10.51
C VAL A 115 -9.10 -23.95 11.11
N LYS A 116 -9.19 -23.19 12.20
CA LYS A 116 -10.43 -22.85 12.89
C LYS A 116 -10.55 -21.34 13.03
N ALA A 117 -11.79 -20.87 13.01
CA ALA A 117 -12.19 -19.54 13.45
C ALA A 117 -13.26 -19.75 14.53
N ASP A 118 -12.92 -19.45 15.78
CA ASP A 118 -13.86 -19.54 16.91
C ASP A 118 -14.45 -18.15 17.16
N LEU A 119 -15.77 -18.03 17.21
CA LEU A 119 -16.42 -16.78 17.59
C LEU A 119 -16.10 -16.45 19.06
N VAL A 120 -15.47 -15.31 19.29
CA VAL A 120 -15.09 -14.81 20.62
C VAL A 120 -16.11 -13.81 21.14
N SER A 121 -16.57 -12.90 20.28
CA SER A 121 -17.56 -11.90 20.65
C SER A 121 -18.45 -11.52 19.47
N GLU A 122 -19.71 -11.19 19.78
CA GLU A 122 -20.68 -10.60 18.87
C GLU A 122 -21.27 -9.36 19.55
N GLN A 123 -21.25 -8.23 18.87
CA GLN A 123 -21.78 -6.96 19.36
C GLN A 123 -22.34 -6.11 18.21
N ILE A 124 -22.86 -4.92 18.51
CA ILE A 124 -23.25 -3.97 17.45
C ILE A 124 -21.99 -3.36 16.84
N SER A 125 -21.91 -3.33 15.52
CA SER A 125 -20.78 -2.71 14.81
C SER A 125 -20.68 -1.20 15.04
N ARG A 126 -19.50 -0.65 14.72
CA ARG A 126 -19.30 0.79 14.63
C ARG A 126 -19.15 1.14 13.15
N LYS A 127 -19.92 2.12 12.67
CA LYS A 127 -19.69 2.65 11.33
C LYS A 127 -18.42 3.53 11.39
N PRO A 128 -17.35 3.21 10.64
CA PRO A 128 -16.20 4.08 10.61
C PRO A 128 -16.56 5.39 9.91
N SER A 129 -16.01 6.49 10.42
CA SER A 129 -16.17 7.83 9.85
C SER A 129 -14.90 8.32 9.14
N SER A 130 -13.78 7.62 9.34
CA SER A 130 -12.46 8.07 8.90
C SER A 130 -11.44 6.91 8.82
N ILE A 131 -10.31 7.14 8.16
CA ILE A 131 -9.20 6.15 8.10
C ILE A 131 -8.60 5.94 9.49
N SER A 132 -8.54 6.97 10.34
CA SER A 132 -8.11 6.83 11.73
C SER A 132 -9.03 5.94 12.57
N THR A 133 -10.36 6.02 12.40
CA THR A 133 -11.28 5.12 13.12
C THR A 133 -11.16 3.65 12.67
N ILE A 134 -10.88 3.43 11.38
CA ILE A 134 -10.58 2.11 10.83
C ILE A 134 -9.29 1.55 11.45
N LEU A 135 -8.24 2.37 11.54
CA LEU A 135 -6.98 1.97 12.14
C LEU A 135 -7.11 1.71 13.65
N ASP A 136 -7.89 2.52 14.37
CA ASP A 136 -8.15 2.32 15.79
C ASP A 136 -8.81 0.95 16.05
N ARG A 137 -9.78 0.56 15.21
CA ARG A 137 -10.39 -0.77 15.30
C ARG A 137 -9.39 -1.89 15.03
N LEU A 138 -8.51 -1.72 14.03
CA LEU A 138 -7.44 -2.69 13.77
C LEU A 138 -6.47 -2.82 14.96
N TRP A 139 -6.15 -1.69 15.61
CA TRP A 139 -5.26 -1.65 16.78
C TRP A 139 -5.91 -2.29 18.03
N GLU A 140 -7.21 -2.07 18.26
CA GLU A 140 -7.96 -2.77 19.33
C GLU A 140 -7.82 -4.30 19.18
N LEU A 141 -7.98 -4.82 17.96
CA LEU A 141 -7.87 -6.25 17.67
C LEU A 141 -6.43 -6.75 17.80
N SER A 142 -5.45 -5.98 17.31
CA SER A 142 -4.04 -6.36 17.37
C SER A 142 -3.50 -6.41 18.80
N SER A 143 -4.10 -5.66 19.71
CA SER A 143 -3.68 -5.55 21.12
C SER A 143 -4.22 -6.66 22.02
N LYS A 144 -5.04 -7.58 21.47
CA LYS A 144 -5.51 -8.76 22.19
C LYS A 144 -4.41 -9.82 22.26
N ASP A 145 -4.42 -10.60 23.35
CA ASP A 145 -3.45 -11.70 23.57
C ASP A 145 -3.63 -12.91 22.63
N GLN A 146 -4.63 -12.88 21.75
CA GLN A 146 -4.99 -13.98 20.85
C GLN A 146 -5.14 -13.47 19.41
N PRO A 147 -4.75 -14.29 18.41
CA PRO A 147 -4.90 -13.98 16.98
C PRO A 147 -6.37 -13.79 16.63
N THR A 148 -6.77 -12.52 16.50
CA THR A 148 -8.16 -12.12 16.39
C THR A 148 -8.41 -11.38 15.08
N VAL A 149 -9.33 -11.89 14.28
CA VAL A 149 -9.88 -11.20 13.09
C VAL A 149 -11.19 -10.53 13.50
N GLY A 150 -11.35 -9.26 13.12
CA GLY A 150 -12.59 -8.52 13.34
C GLY A 150 -13.39 -8.41 12.05
N ILE A 151 -14.72 -8.52 12.14
CA ILE A 151 -15.63 -8.33 11.00
C ILE A 151 -16.76 -7.42 11.45
N ASP A 152 -16.80 -6.20 10.90
CA ASP A 152 -17.91 -5.27 11.11
C ASP A 152 -18.86 -5.32 9.91
N LEU A 153 -20.12 -5.69 10.14
CA LEU A 153 -21.19 -5.68 9.16
C LEU A 153 -22.02 -4.40 9.27
N LEU A 154 -22.19 -3.76 8.13
CA LEU A 154 -23.07 -2.62 7.96
C LEU A 154 -24.13 -2.96 6.92
N GLU A 155 -25.34 -2.48 7.11
CA GLU A 155 -26.48 -2.80 6.25
C GLU A 155 -27.07 -1.54 5.63
N ASN A 156 -27.36 -1.57 4.33
CA ASN A 156 -28.13 -0.51 3.69
C ASN A 156 -29.65 -0.73 3.86
N SER A 157 -30.45 0.27 3.48
CA SER A 157 -31.92 0.18 3.56
C SER A 157 -32.53 -0.90 2.66
N ALA A 158 -31.80 -1.40 1.67
CA ALA A 158 -32.21 -2.48 0.77
C ALA A 158 -31.81 -3.87 1.30
N GLY A 159 -31.17 -3.97 2.48
CA GLY A 159 -30.74 -5.21 3.10
C GLY A 159 -29.44 -5.80 2.56
N SER A 160 -28.71 -5.10 1.67
CA SER A 160 -27.36 -5.53 1.26
C SER A 160 -26.35 -5.18 2.35
N LYS A 161 -25.38 -6.07 2.57
CA LYS A 161 -24.33 -5.88 3.58
C LYS A 161 -23.04 -5.37 2.95
N THR A 162 -22.40 -4.45 3.67
CA THR A 162 -21.01 -4.07 3.46
C THR A 162 -20.24 -4.46 4.71
N ALA A 163 -19.28 -5.38 4.55
CA ALA A 163 -18.43 -5.85 5.62
C ALA A 163 -17.07 -5.14 5.59
N ILE A 164 -16.51 -4.88 6.76
CA ILE A 164 -15.13 -4.45 6.94
C ILE A 164 -14.40 -5.54 7.71
N VAL A 165 -13.41 -6.16 7.08
CA VAL A 165 -12.66 -7.28 7.64
C VAL A 165 -11.26 -6.80 8.05
N TYR A 166 -10.99 -6.84 9.35
CA TYR A 166 -9.75 -6.38 9.97
C TYR A 166 -8.84 -7.56 10.29
N ILE A 167 -7.64 -7.54 9.70
CA ILE A 167 -6.65 -8.61 9.81
C ILE A 167 -5.37 -8.03 10.43
N PRO A 168 -5.15 -8.21 11.74
CA PRO A 168 -3.91 -7.78 12.39
C PRO A 168 -2.66 -8.44 11.81
N GLY A 169 -1.51 -7.80 12.05
CA GLY A 169 -0.20 -8.39 11.76
C GLY A 169 0.16 -9.53 12.71
N THR A 170 1.37 -10.09 12.53
CA THR A 170 1.89 -11.20 13.34
C THR A 170 1.90 -10.87 14.84
N GLN A 171 1.21 -11.69 15.64
CA GLN A 171 1.13 -11.53 17.10
C GLN A 171 2.09 -12.46 17.87
N SER A 172 2.70 -13.45 17.21
CA SER A 172 3.76 -14.29 17.77
C SER A 172 4.89 -14.47 16.77
N PHE A 173 6.11 -14.25 17.23
CA PHE A 173 7.33 -14.34 16.43
C PHE A 173 7.95 -15.76 16.39
N SER A 174 7.28 -16.75 16.99
CA SER A 174 7.73 -18.14 17.08
C SER A 174 7.48 -18.91 15.78
N PHE A 175 8.43 -19.78 15.41
CA PHE A 175 8.32 -20.66 14.25
C PHE A 175 7.50 -21.92 14.57
N GLY A 176 6.48 -22.21 13.76
CA GLY A 176 6.08 -23.57 13.41
C GLY A 176 5.53 -24.50 14.51
N ASP A 177 5.44 -24.07 15.76
CA ASP A 177 4.97 -24.91 16.88
C ASP A 177 3.66 -24.41 17.53
N GLY A 178 3.11 -23.28 17.07
CA GLY A 178 1.98 -22.62 17.71
C GLY A 178 0.63 -22.84 17.03
N SER A 179 -0.44 -22.79 17.82
CA SER A 179 -1.84 -22.80 17.37
C SER A 179 -2.23 -21.57 16.53
N ASN A 180 -1.32 -20.69 16.14
CA ASN A 180 -1.62 -19.42 15.47
C ASN A 180 -1.42 -19.52 13.94
N PRO A 181 -2.46 -19.33 13.10
CA PRO A 181 -2.36 -19.38 11.65
C PRO A 181 -1.80 -18.09 11.03
N LEU A 182 -1.75 -16.98 11.78
CA LEU A 182 -1.00 -15.77 11.43
C LEU A 182 0.48 -15.94 11.80
N ASP A 183 1.09 -16.98 11.23
CA ASP A 183 2.50 -17.29 11.39
C ASP A 183 3.22 -17.35 10.04
N MET A 184 4.52 -17.61 10.09
CA MET A 184 5.42 -17.46 8.96
C MET A 184 5.26 -18.51 7.87
N ALA A 185 4.76 -19.71 8.20
CA ALA A 185 4.50 -20.74 7.21
C ALA A 185 3.33 -20.34 6.28
N SER A 186 2.37 -19.56 6.78
CA SER A 186 1.30 -18.97 5.98
C SER A 186 1.80 -17.84 5.06
N ASN A 187 2.87 -17.11 5.42
CA ASN A 187 3.40 -16.00 4.61
C ASN A 187 3.96 -16.45 3.27
N ILE A 188 4.72 -17.54 3.25
CA ILE A 188 5.31 -18.07 2.02
C ILE A 188 4.23 -18.70 1.12
N GLN A 189 3.20 -19.32 1.70
CA GLN A 189 2.05 -19.83 0.95
C GLN A 189 1.22 -18.70 0.32
N ALA A 190 0.99 -17.61 1.06
CA ALA A 190 0.32 -16.42 0.57
C ALA A 190 1.08 -15.77 -0.61
N MET A 191 2.41 -15.95 -0.69
CA MET A 191 3.20 -15.49 -1.83
C MET A 191 3.18 -16.45 -3.03
N GLY A 192 2.91 -17.74 -2.81
CA GLY A 192 2.95 -18.77 -3.85
C GLY A 192 1.61 -19.06 -4.53
N GLN A 193 0.53 -19.19 -3.77
CA GLN A 193 -0.82 -19.49 -4.29
C GLN A 193 -1.89 -18.79 -3.46
N ALA A 194 -2.69 -17.93 -4.10
CA ALA A 194 -3.82 -17.27 -3.46
C ALA A 194 -4.86 -18.27 -2.96
N ASN A 195 -5.50 -17.95 -1.83
CA ASN A 195 -6.51 -18.72 -1.12
C ASN A 195 -6.04 -20.07 -0.54
N GLN A 196 -4.73 -20.31 -0.50
CA GLN A 196 -4.18 -21.59 0.00
C GLN A 196 -3.53 -21.47 1.38
N ALA A 197 -3.11 -20.27 1.78
CA ALA A 197 -2.48 -20.04 3.07
C ALA A 197 -3.47 -20.33 4.22
N ALA A 198 -2.98 -20.92 5.31
CA ALA A 198 -3.78 -21.19 6.51
C ALA A 198 -4.42 -19.90 7.08
N SER A 199 -3.69 -18.78 7.05
CA SER A 199 -4.23 -17.45 7.42
C SER A 199 -5.40 -17.00 6.55
N GLU A 200 -5.29 -17.14 5.23
CA GLU A 200 -6.36 -16.80 4.28
C GLU A 200 -7.58 -17.68 4.49
N LYS A 201 -7.39 -19.00 4.65
CA LYS A 201 -8.46 -19.94 4.96
C LYS A 201 -9.16 -19.61 6.27
N ALA A 202 -8.42 -19.24 7.32
CA ALA A 202 -9.01 -18.89 8.60
C ALA A 202 -9.86 -17.61 8.51
N VAL A 203 -9.40 -16.61 7.75
CA VAL A 203 -10.19 -15.40 7.46
C VAL A 203 -11.43 -15.72 6.64
N LEU A 204 -11.33 -16.58 5.61
CA LEU A 204 -12.48 -17.03 4.83
C LEU A 204 -13.51 -17.79 5.68
N LEU A 205 -13.07 -18.61 6.64
CA LEU A 205 -13.96 -19.25 7.62
C LEU A 205 -14.69 -18.22 8.50
N ALA A 206 -13.98 -17.22 9.01
CA ALA A 206 -14.57 -16.13 9.79
C ALA A 206 -15.62 -15.35 8.98
N ILE A 207 -15.30 -15.04 7.71
CA ILE A 207 -16.22 -14.38 6.76
C ILE A 207 -17.49 -15.22 6.55
N GLY A 208 -17.33 -16.52 6.33
CA GLY A 208 -18.47 -17.44 6.18
C GLY A 208 -19.33 -17.52 7.44
N GLN A 209 -18.70 -17.61 8.62
CA GLN A 209 -19.41 -17.65 9.91
C GLN A 209 -20.13 -16.34 10.24
N ALA A 210 -19.62 -15.19 9.78
CA ALA A 210 -20.30 -13.90 9.89
C ALA A 210 -21.54 -13.77 8.97
N GLY A 211 -21.80 -14.77 8.11
CA GLY A 211 -22.95 -14.77 7.20
C GLY A 211 -22.82 -13.79 6.04
N ILE A 212 -21.57 -13.52 5.62
CA ILE A 212 -21.25 -12.79 4.38
C ILE A 212 -21.43 -13.75 3.21
N SER A 213 -22.10 -13.28 2.16
CA SER A 213 -22.41 -14.05 0.96
C SER A 213 -21.79 -13.43 -0.29
N SER A 214 -21.89 -14.16 -1.42
CA SER A 214 -21.42 -13.71 -2.73
C SER A 214 -22.05 -12.41 -3.26
N LYS A 215 -23.08 -11.88 -2.58
CA LYS A 215 -23.74 -10.61 -2.92
C LYS A 215 -23.28 -9.43 -2.06
N ASP A 216 -22.53 -9.72 -1.00
CA ASP A 216 -22.13 -8.73 -0.01
C ASP A 216 -20.74 -8.18 -0.34
N GLU A 217 -20.56 -6.88 -0.12
CA GLU A 217 -19.31 -6.17 -0.38
C GLU A 217 -18.36 -6.30 0.81
N VAL A 218 -17.06 -6.50 0.55
CA VAL A 218 -16.03 -6.62 1.59
C VAL A 218 -14.90 -5.62 1.35
N ILE A 219 -14.67 -4.76 2.34
CA ILE A 219 -13.48 -3.92 2.45
C ILE A 219 -12.50 -4.61 3.39
N PHE A 220 -11.29 -4.86 2.92
CA PHE A 220 -10.24 -5.45 3.75
C PHE A 220 -9.35 -4.38 4.37
N VAL A 221 -9.00 -4.59 5.63
CA VAL A 221 -8.10 -3.73 6.39
C VAL A 221 -7.03 -4.61 7.01
N GLY A 222 -5.75 -4.34 6.73
CA GLY A 222 -4.67 -5.21 7.22
C GLY A 222 -3.40 -4.48 7.61
N HIS A 223 -2.64 -5.07 8.52
CA HIS A 223 -1.33 -4.57 8.92
C HIS A 223 -0.25 -5.63 8.73
N SER A 224 0.93 -5.23 8.23
CA SER A 224 2.06 -6.14 8.04
C SER A 224 1.64 -7.40 7.24
N GLN A 225 1.87 -8.60 7.77
CA GLN A 225 1.37 -9.87 7.24
C GLN A 225 -0.15 -9.86 6.97
N GLY A 226 -0.97 -9.31 7.87
CA GLY A 226 -2.41 -9.25 7.69
C GLY A 226 -2.82 -8.43 6.47
N GLY A 227 -2.00 -7.45 6.08
CA GLY A 227 -2.17 -6.70 4.83
C GLY A 227 -1.91 -7.54 3.57
N MET A 228 -0.98 -8.49 3.63
CA MET A 228 -0.77 -9.45 2.53
C MET A 228 -1.95 -10.40 2.36
N VAL A 229 -2.46 -10.94 3.48
CA VAL A 229 -3.66 -11.79 3.49
C VAL A 229 -4.86 -11.01 2.94
N ALA A 230 -5.08 -9.79 3.44
CA ALA A 230 -6.10 -8.87 2.95
C ALA A 230 -5.98 -8.63 1.43
N GLY A 231 -4.76 -8.35 0.95
CA GLY A 231 -4.49 -8.10 -0.45
C GLY A 231 -4.75 -9.30 -1.35
N ASN A 232 -4.37 -10.50 -0.93
CA ASN A 232 -4.63 -11.73 -1.68
C ASN A 232 -6.12 -12.05 -1.79
N LEU A 233 -6.86 -11.90 -0.68
CA LEU A 233 -8.31 -12.10 -0.65
C LEU A 233 -9.05 -11.04 -1.48
N ALA A 234 -8.57 -9.79 -1.46
CA ALA A 234 -9.13 -8.73 -2.30
C ALA A 234 -8.85 -8.95 -3.80
N ALA A 235 -7.67 -9.48 -4.15
CA ALA A 235 -7.30 -9.80 -5.53
C ALA A 235 -8.03 -11.05 -6.06
N ASN A 236 -8.36 -12.00 -5.19
CA ASN A 236 -8.94 -13.29 -5.54
C ASN A 236 -10.15 -13.61 -4.65
N PRO A 237 -11.25 -12.84 -4.74
CA PRO A 237 -12.39 -12.98 -3.86
C PRO A 237 -13.11 -14.33 -4.05
N ILE A 238 -13.48 -14.97 -2.94
CA ILE A 238 -14.26 -16.21 -2.92
C ILE A 238 -15.43 -16.04 -1.95
N GLY A 239 -16.66 -16.12 -2.47
CA GLY A 239 -17.87 -16.06 -1.64
C GLY A 239 -18.26 -14.66 -1.17
N PHE A 240 -17.71 -13.61 -1.77
CA PHE A 240 -18.06 -12.19 -1.52
C PHE A 240 -17.64 -11.32 -2.72
N ILE A 241 -18.05 -10.05 -2.72
CA ILE A 241 -17.60 -9.02 -3.68
C ILE A 241 -16.49 -8.21 -3.02
N SER A 242 -15.27 -8.21 -3.57
CA SER A 242 -14.23 -7.32 -3.06
C SER A 242 -14.55 -5.86 -3.41
N ALA A 243 -14.54 -4.98 -2.42
CA ALA A 243 -14.96 -3.58 -2.54
C ALA A 243 -13.86 -2.57 -2.19
N GLY A 244 -12.80 -2.97 -1.50
CA GLY A 244 -11.71 -2.07 -1.13
C GLY A 244 -10.60 -2.74 -0.32
N LEU A 245 -9.44 -2.09 -0.27
CA LEU A 245 -8.28 -2.53 0.50
C LEU A 245 -7.60 -1.33 1.17
N ILE A 246 -7.40 -1.41 2.48
CA ILE A 246 -6.62 -0.46 3.28
C ILE A 246 -5.51 -1.24 3.99
N THR A 247 -4.25 -0.85 3.82
CA THR A 247 -3.15 -1.54 4.49
C THR A 247 -2.18 -0.59 5.15
N PHE A 248 -1.60 -1.04 6.27
CA PHE A 248 -0.55 -0.34 7.01
C PHE A 248 0.71 -1.22 7.04
N GLY A 249 1.80 -0.74 6.45
CA GLY A 249 3.09 -1.44 6.50
C GLY A 249 3.15 -2.79 5.79
N ALA A 250 2.32 -3.02 4.76
CA ALA A 250 2.22 -4.33 4.09
C ALA A 250 3.01 -4.37 2.76
N PRO A 251 3.72 -5.47 2.42
CA PRO A 251 4.48 -5.61 1.18
C PRO A 251 3.62 -5.93 -0.05
N LEU A 252 2.81 -4.97 -0.51
CA LEU A 252 1.79 -5.21 -1.53
C LEU A 252 2.30 -5.24 -2.98
N ALA A 253 3.52 -4.74 -3.27
CA ALA A 253 4.00 -4.52 -4.65
C ALA A 253 4.08 -5.79 -5.53
N GLN A 254 4.14 -6.96 -4.91
CA GLN A 254 4.11 -8.26 -5.59
C GLN A 254 2.70 -8.69 -6.04
N LEU A 255 1.65 -8.13 -5.43
CA LEU A 255 0.29 -8.48 -5.76
C LEU A 255 -0.06 -8.05 -7.19
N ARG A 256 -0.90 -8.85 -7.82
CA ARG A 256 -1.43 -8.60 -9.17
C ARG A 256 -2.95 -8.54 -9.08
N ASN A 257 -3.58 -7.97 -10.09
CA ASN A 257 -5.04 -8.01 -10.27
C ASN A 257 -5.90 -7.36 -9.16
N LEU A 258 -5.35 -6.47 -8.33
CA LEU A 258 -6.16 -5.59 -7.47
C LEU A 258 -6.90 -4.56 -8.34
N LYS A 259 -8.21 -4.79 -8.53
CA LYS A 259 -9.13 -3.95 -9.31
C LYS A 259 -10.01 -3.03 -8.44
N VAL A 260 -9.88 -3.13 -7.12
CA VAL A 260 -10.61 -2.32 -6.14
C VAL A 260 -9.83 -1.06 -5.75
N PRO A 261 -10.44 -0.07 -5.08
CA PRO A 261 -9.71 1.03 -4.47
C PRO A 261 -8.72 0.51 -3.41
N VAL A 262 -7.45 0.90 -3.52
CA VAL A 262 -6.36 0.48 -2.62
C VAL A 262 -5.72 1.70 -1.97
N MET A 263 -5.69 1.74 -0.65
CA MET A 263 -4.96 2.70 0.15
C MET A 263 -3.81 1.98 0.88
N ALA A 264 -2.59 2.13 0.38
CA ALA A 264 -1.39 1.55 0.99
C ALA A 264 -0.65 2.62 1.80
N VAL A 265 -0.61 2.48 3.12
CA VAL A 265 0.09 3.40 4.03
C VAL A 265 1.43 2.78 4.44
N GLU A 266 2.54 3.44 4.12
CA GLU A 266 3.89 2.91 4.27
C GLU A 266 4.83 3.95 4.87
N HIS A 267 5.42 3.70 6.03
CA HIS A 267 6.47 4.59 6.50
C HIS A 267 7.77 4.42 5.72
N VAL A 268 8.48 5.53 5.47
CA VAL A 268 9.72 5.53 4.69
C VAL A 268 10.83 4.72 5.37
N ASN A 269 10.87 4.80 6.71
CA ASN A 269 11.79 4.07 7.58
C ASN A 269 11.18 2.77 8.12
N ASP A 270 10.08 2.29 7.55
CA ASP A 270 9.56 0.94 7.76
C ASP A 270 10.09 0.04 6.62
N PRO A 271 10.90 -0.98 6.93
CA PRO A 271 11.50 -1.86 5.93
C PRO A 271 10.52 -2.89 5.36
N VAL A 272 9.40 -3.17 6.04
CA VAL A 272 8.49 -4.28 5.70
C VAL A 272 7.78 -4.09 4.36
N PRO A 273 7.26 -2.90 4.00
CA PRO A 273 6.67 -2.68 2.68
C PRO A 273 7.60 -3.02 1.50
N ASN A 274 8.92 -2.85 1.68
CA ASN A 274 9.91 -2.99 0.62
C ASN A 274 10.49 -4.40 0.48
N LEU A 275 10.03 -5.38 1.28
CA LEU A 275 10.60 -6.74 1.27
C LEU A 275 10.48 -7.47 -0.07
N SER A 276 9.52 -7.06 -0.89
CA SER A 276 9.35 -7.59 -2.26
C SER A 276 10.42 -7.08 -3.24
N GLY A 277 11.24 -6.10 -2.83
CA GLY A 277 12.19 -5.42 -3.71
C GLY A 277 11.48 -4.69 -4.86
N LYS A 278 10.21 -4.34 -4.71
CA LYS A 278 9.39 -3.65 -5.72
C LYS A 278 8.61 -2.53 -5.04
N THR A 279 8.28 -1.51 -5.81
CA THR A 279 7.40 -0.44 -5.35
C THR A 279 5.98 -0.63 -5.86
N ASN A 280 5.03 -0.07 -5.12
CA ASN A 280 3.63 -0.19 -5.49
C ASN A 280 3.38 0.47 -6.84
N PRO A 281 2.47 -0.10 -7.65
CA PRO A 281 2.24 0.41 -8.99
C PRO A 281 1.53 1.77 -8.97
N LEU A 282 1.96 2.68 -9.84
CA LEU A 282 1.27 3.95 -10.09
C LEU A 282 -0.04 3.69 -10.86
N LYS A 283 -1.16 3.56 -10.15
CA LYS A 283 -2.48 3.27 -10.74
C LYS A 283 -3.56 4.23 -10.24
N LYS A 284 -4.60 4.42 -11.05
CA LYS A 284 -5.76 5.26 -10.73
C LYS A 284 -6.56 4.76 -9.52
N ASN A 285 -6.60 3.44 -9.30
CA ASN A 285 -7.31 2.80 -8.20
C ASN A 285 -6.41 2.50 -6.99
N TRP A 286 -5.15 2.96 -6.97
CA TRP A 286 -4.20 2.65 -5.90
C TRP A 286 -3.44 3.91 -5.51
N VAL A 287 -3.59 4.34 -4.26
CA VAL A 287 -2.75 5.40 -3.67
C VAL A 287 -1.80 4.79 -2.65
N THR A 288 -0.54 5.18 -2.72
CA THR A 288 0.46 4.89 -1.69
C THR A 288 0.79 6.17 -0.94
N ILE A 289 0.56 6.16 0.37
CA ILE A 289 0.86 7.27 1.28
C ILE A 289 2.12 6.92 2.06
N GLN A 290 3.06 7.85 2.07
CA GLN A 290 4.34 7.71 2.73
C GLN A 290 4.60 8.83 3.72
N ARG A 291 5.28 8.49 4.81
CA ARG A 291 5.67 9.44 5.85
C ARG A 291 6.89 8.94 6.58
N LEU A 292 7.77 9.85 6.99
CA LEU A 292 8.84 9.51 7.92
C LEU A 292 8.27 9.40 9.33
N SER A 293 8.42 8.24 9.97
CA SER A 293 8.03 8.06 11.37
C SER A 293 9.12 8.63 12.28
N ASN A 294 8.90 9.85 12.79
CA ASN A 294 9.86 10.54 13.65
C ASN A 294 9.85 10.00 15.09
N LYS A 295 10.93 9.32 15.49
CA LYS A 295 11.23 9.01 16.90
C LYS A 295 12.76 8.94 17.10
N SER A 296 13.27 9.52 18.18
CA SER A 296 14.68 9.50 18.58
C SER A 296 15.05 8.19 19.27
N GLU A 297 16.13 7.54 18.80
CA GLU A 297 16.85 6.38 19.35
C GLU A 297 16.07 5.09 19.71
N SER A 298 16.85 4.03 20.01
CA SER A 298 16.58 2.56 20.10
C SER A 298 15.17 2.05 19.76
N ASN A 299 15.09 1.07 18.84
CA ASN A 299 13.88 0.48 18.26
C ASN A 299 13.10 1.36 17.25
N ALA A 300 13.74 2.37 16.65
CA ALA A 300 13.12 3.25 15.65
C ALA A 300 12.45 2.48 14.50
N VAL A 301 13.05 1.37 14.05
CA VAL A 301 12.49 0.50 13.01
C VAL A 301 11.26 -0.28 13.50
N MET A 302 11.32 -0.90 14.69
CA MET A 302 10.15 -1.59 15.23
C MET A 302 9.00 -0.62 15.49
N PHE A 303 9.32 0.60 15.90
CA PHE A 303 8.34 1.67 16.07
C PHE A 303 7.75 2.14 14.74
N SER A 304 8.57 2.34 13.69
CA SER A 304 8.08 2.77 12.37
C SER A 304 7.13 1.74 11.77
N HIS A 305 7.31 0.45 12.07
CA HIS A 305 6.40 -0.61 11.64
C HIS A 305 5.15 -0.78 12.53
N SER A 306 5.09 -0.14 13.71
CA SER A 306 3.99 -0.34 14.66
C SER A 306 2.70 0.41 14.27
N LEU A 307 1.53 -0.20 14.53
CA LEU A 307 0.22 0.45 14.38
C LEU A 307 0.11 1.78 15.14
N LYS A 308 0.77 1.86 16.31
CA LYS A 308 0.87 3.09 17.10
C LYS A 308 1.52 4.24 16.32
N SER A 309 2.56 3.96 15.53
CA SER A 309 3.16 4.99 14.68
C SER A 309 2.25 5.35 13.50
N TYR A 310 1.63 4.35 12.87
CA TYR A 310 0.69 4.56 11.75
C TYR A 310 -0.53 5.40 12.13
N LYS A 311 -0.90 5.46 13.43
CA LYS A 311 -2.01 6.29 13.93
C LYS A 311 -1.85 7.76 13.57
N ASN A 312 -0.66 8.32 13.77
CA ASN A 312 -0.40 9.72 13.42
C ASN A 312 -0.58 9.97 11.92
N THR A 313 -0.16 9.02 11.09
CA THR A 313 -0.29 9.10 9.63
C THR A 313 -1.75 8.98 9.19
N SER A 314 -2.57 8.16 9.85
CA SER A 314 -4.01 8.05 9.54
C SER A 314 -4.78 9.36 9.78
N VAL A 315 -4.42 10.12 10.82
CA VAL A 315 -5.02 11.43 11.11
C VAL A 315 -4.64 12.46 10.04
N GLU A 316 -3.40 12.41 9.55
CA GLU A 316 -2.96 13.26 8.44
C GLU A 316 -3.66 12.88 7.11
N ILE A 317 -3.92 11.58 6.87
CA ILE A 317 -4.71 11.11 5.72
C ILE A 317 -6.15 11.66 5.76
N ASP A 318 -6.76 11.70 6.95
CA ASP A 318 -8.12 12.19 7.14
C ASP A 318 -8.26 13.67 6.78
N SER A 319 -7.23 14.48 7.02
CA SER A 319 -7.19 15.91 6.71
C SER A 319 -6.50 16.27 5.38
N SER A 320 -5.97 15.28 4.65
CA SER A 320 -5.22 15.52 3.41
C SER A 320 -6.05 16.15 2.29
N SER A 321 -5.44 17.11 1.61
CA SER A 321 -5.96 17.74 0.38
C SER A 321 -5.43 17.09 -0.91
N ASP A 322 -4.55 16.09 -0.82
CA ASP A 322 -4.03 15.37 -1.98
C ASP A 322 -5.17 14.71 -2.77
N VAL A 323 -5.15 14.89 -4.10
CA VAL A 323 -6.22 14.43 -4.99
C VAL A 323 -6.33 12.91 -4.97
N GLY A 324 -5.21 12.19 -5.04
CA GLY A 324 -5.21 10.73 -5.04
C GLY A 324 -5.71 10.16 -3.72
N VAL A 325 -5.27 10.73 -2.59
CA VAL A 325 -5.74 10.36 -1.26
C VAL A 325 -7.24 10.61 -1.11
N LYS A 326 -7.73 11.79 -1.52
CA LYS A 326 -9.16 12.12 -1.45
C LYS A 326 -10.00 11.19 -2.31
N ASN A 327 -9.57 10.90 -3.53
CA ASN A 327 -10.28 10.03 -4.46
C ASN A 327 -10.45 8.62 -3.87
N ILE A 328 -9.35 8.00 -3.44
CA ILE A 328 -9.40 6.64 -2.90
C ILE A 328 -10.14 6.62 -1.56
N LYS A 329 -9.91 7.60 -0.66
CA LYS A 329 -10.65 7.71 0.61
C LYS A 329 -12.16 7.81 0.38
N SER A 330 -12.58 8.64 -0.58
CA SER A 330 -14.00 8.78 -0.93
C SER A 330 -14.57 7.47 -1.48
N GLN A 331 -13.89 6.80 -2.40
CA GLN A 331 -14.33 5.51 -2.94
C GLN A 331 -14.48 4.44 -1.85
N LEU A 332 -13.60 4.42 -0.85
CA LEU A 332 -13.65 3.48 0.28
C LEU A 332 -14.79 3.82 1.25
N LEU A 333 -14.93 5.09 1.66
CA LEU A 333 -15.91 5.49 2.68
C LEU A 333 -17.34 5.62 2.12
N GLN A 334 -17.51 5.91 0.83
CA GLN A 334 -18.83 5.97 0.20
C GLN A 334 -19.57 4.63 0.28
N LYS A 335 -18.82 3.51 0.29
CA LYS A 335 -19.37 2.16 0.47
C LYS A 335 -20.10 1.99 1.80
N VAL A 336 -19.78 2.79 2.82
CA VAL A 336 -20.37 2.69 4.15
C VAL A 336 -21.25 3.87 4.53
N GLU A 337 -21.22 4.98 3.80
CA GLU A 337 -21.92 6.22 4.13
C GLU A 337 -23.43 6.04 4.37
N GLY A 338 -24.12 5.39 3.43
CA GLY A 338 -25.57 5.10 3.47
C GLY A 338 -25.97 3.86 4.26
N THR A 339 -25.04 3.24 4.98
CA THR A 339 -25.27 2.03 5.77
C THR A 339 -25.48 2.36 7.24
N LYS A 340 -26.14 1.44 7.95
CA LYS A 340 -26.33 1.46 9.39
C LYS A 340 -25.54 0.32 10.05
N PRO A 341 -25.00 0.53 11.26
CA PRO A 341 -24.44 -0.55 12.05
C PRO A 341 -25.38 -1.74 12.18
N SER A 342 -24.87 -2.95 11.92
CA SER A 342 -25.57 -4.21 12.14
C SER A 342 -24.85 -5.01 13.23
N LYS A 343 -23.91 -5.88 12.86
CA LYS A 343 -23.19 -6.78 13.77
C LYS A 343 -21.68 -6.63 13.63
N SER A 344 -20.95 -6.77 14.72
CA SER A 344 -19.50 -6.89 14.74
C SER A 344 -19.14 -8.19 15.40
N PHE A 345 -18.26 -8.94 14.75
CA PHE A 345 -17.76 -10.22 15.20
C PHE A 345 -16.27 -10.14 15.43
N GLU A 346 -15.81 -10.82 16.47
CA GLU A 346 -14.39 -11.09 16.67
C GLU A 346 -14.18 -12.60 16.66
N PHE A 347 -13.32 -13.06 15.77
CA PHE A 347 -13.00 -14.46 15.61
C PHE A 347 -11.56 -14.70 16.02
N ARG A 348 -11.36 -15.62 16.97
CA ARG A 348 -10.04 -16.16 17.23
C ARG A 348 -9.70 -17.18 16.17
N ILE A 349 -8.62 -16.96 15.44
CA ILE A 349 -8.16 -17.89 14.41
C ILE A 349 -7.06 -18.79 14.98
N SER A 350 -7.19 -20.09 14.76
CA SER A 350 -6.21 -21.07 15.23
C SER A 350 -5.91 -22.16 14.18
N ARG A 351 -4.75 -22.80 14.26
CA ARG A 351 -4.49 -24.09 13.63
C ARG A 351 -5.10 -25.18 14.50
N ALA A 352 -5.81 -26.12 13.88
CA ALA A 352 -6.30 -27.29 14.58
C ALA A 352 -5.24 -28.39 14.53
N PHE A 353 -4.54 -28.59 15.64
CA PHE A 353 -3.72 -29.78 15.83
C PHE A 353 -4.61 -31.03 15.80
N ARG A 354 -4.14 -32.08 15.13
CA ARG A 354 -4.78 -33.40 15.15
C ARG A 354 -4.59 -34.09 16.48
#